data_AF-A0A932UN93-F1
#
_entry.id   AF-A0A932UN93-F1
#
_cell.length_a   1.000
_cell.length_b   1.000
_cell.length_c   1.000
_cell.angle_alpha   90.00
_cell.angle_beta   90.00
_cell.angle_gamma   90.00
#
_symmetry.space_group_name_H-M   'P 1'
#
loop_
_entity.id
_entity.type
_entity.pdbx_description
1 polymer ?
#
loop_
_entity_poly.entity_id
_entity_poly.type
_entity_poly.pdbx_seq_one_letter_code
_entity_poly.pdbx_strand_id
1 'polypeptide(L)'
;MMARILRSLGVAVVASLWLAAPAGAGGWAVTTLDPLPTSFEADATYLIGYTIRQHGERPFNDAQPRISIRSGPVEPWQHFDGQPTGAAGHYVSKVRFPAVGTWDWQVDQRPFAPQKLGQITVVAPRGARGSDRATPVDLESTAEQNGVSQASRDSGAPTVTWSGLTALRIGLTATTTVAFGGFVLLLARYRRGRRGDLASAGRAAPSRPFLS
;
A
#
# COMPACT_ATOMS: atom_id res chain seq x y z
N MET A 1 43.79 -41.51 1.20
CA MET A 1 43.49 -40.14 1.67
C MET A 1 42.76 -39.31 0.61
N MET A 2 43.17 -39.32 -0.66
CA MET A 2 42.53 -38.60 -1.79
C MET A 2 41.03 -38.90 -2.01
N ALA A 3 40.60 -40.17 -1.93
CA ALA A 3 39.20 -40.53 -2.15
C ALA A 3 38.22 -39.94 -1.10
N ARG A 4 38.69 -39.64 0.11
CA ARG A 4 37.89 -39.00 1.16
C ARG A 4 37.70 -37.51 0.87
N ILE A 5 38.74 -36.86 0.33
CA ILE A 5 38.73 -35.44 -0.07
C ILE A 5 37.80 -35.22 -1.28
N LEU A 6 37.85 -36.11 -2.26
CA LEU A 6 36.97 -36.06 -3.45
C LEU A 6 35.49 -36.23 -3.08
N ARG A 7 35.17 -37.14 -2.13
CA ARG A 7 33.80 -37.34 -1.64
C ARG A 7 33.27 -36.14 -0.85
N SER A 8 34.09 -35.55 0.03
CA SER A 8 33.70 -34.34 0.76
C SER A 8 33.49 -33.14 -0.16
N LEU A 9 34.28 -33.03 -1.24
CA LEU A 9 34.12 -31.97 -2.22
C LEU A 9 32.82 -32.15 -3.02
N GLY A 10 32.47 -33.39 -3.40
CA GLY A 10 31.22 -33.70 -4.09
C GLY A 10 29.98 -33.35 -3.25
N VAL A 11 29.97 -33.69 -1.96
CA VAL A 11 28.86 -33.36 -1.05
C VAL A 11 28.73 -31.85 -0.86
N ALA A 12 29.84 -31.13 -0.73
CA ALA A 12 29.83 -29.67 -0.57
C ALA A 12 29.29 -28.94 -1.82
N VAL A 13 29.61 -29.43 -3.02
CA VAL A 13 29.08 -28.88 -4.27
C VAL A 13 27.58 -29.13 -4.38
N VAL A 14 27.11 -30.37 -4.14
CA VAL A 14 25.68 -30.69 -4.18
C VAL A 14 24.89 -29.87 -3.15
N ALA A 15 25.39 -29.73 -1.92
CA ALA A 15 24.76 -28.91 -0.90
C ALA A 15 24.67 -27.42 -1.27
N SER A 16 25.64 -26.90 -2.04
CA SER A 16 25.64 -25.50 -2.47
C SER A 16 24.60 -25.21 -3.56
N LEU A 17 24.26 -26.17 -4.43
CA LEU A 17 23.20 -26.00 -5.41
C LEU A 17 21.80 -25.89 -4.77
N TRP A 18 21.59 -26.48 -3.59
CA TRP A 18 20.33 -26.35 -2.85
C TRP A 18 20.11 -24.97 -2.24
N LEU A 19 21.17 -24.16 -2.10
CA LEU A 19 21.10 -22.79 -1.57
C LEU A 19 21.02 -21.72 -2.66
N ALA A 20 20.98 -22.11 -3.94
CA ALA A 20 20.76 -21.18 -5.03
C ALA A 20 19.30 -20.70 -4.99
N ALA A 21 19.01 -19.74 -4.12
CA ALA A 21 17.81 -18.93 -4.24
C ALA A 21 17.80 -18.33 -5.65
N PRO A 22 16.67 -18.38 -6.39
CA PRO A 22 16.58 -17.74 -7.69
C PRO A 22 16.96 -16.27 -7.51
N ALA A 23 18.12 -15.88 -8.05
CA ALA A 23 18.51 -14.49 -8.13
C ALA A 23 17.46 -13.82 -9.03
N GLY A 24 16.56 -13.07 -8.41
CA GLY A 24 15.49 -12.39 -9.09
C GLY A 24 16.06 -11.35 -10.05
N ALA A 25 16.35 -11.75 -11.29
CA ALA A 25 16.29 -10.89 -12.46
C ALA A 25 14.81 -10.58 -12.78
N GLY A 26 13.99 -10.37 -11.75
CA GLY A 26 12.59 -10.02 -11.86
C GLY A 26 12.55 -8.58 -12.33
N GLY A 27 12.17 -8.40 -13.61
CA GLY A 27 12.01 -7.09 -14.23
C GLY A 27 11.20 -6.13 -13.37
N TRP A 28 11.29 -4.84 -13.63
CA TRP A 28 10.44 -3.87 -12.93
C TRP A 28 9.02 -3.91 -13.49
N ALA A 29 8.06 -3.45 -12.69
CA ALA A 29 6.70 -3.22 -13.15
C ALA A 29 6.24 -1.82 -12.79
N VAL A 30 5.37 -1.27 -13.64
CA VAL A 30 4.66 -0.02 -13.38
C VAL A 30 3.19 -0.32 -13.24
N THR A 31 2.60 0.21 -12.18
CA THR A 31 1.15 0.26 -11.99
C THR A 31 0.62 1.59 -12.51
N THR A 32 -0.44 1.54 -13.31
CA THR A 32 -1.24 2.70 -13.70
C THR A 32 -2.60 2.59 -13.03
N LEU A 33 -3.01 3.62 -12.29
CA LEU A 33 -4.35 3.67 -11.70
C LEU A 33 -5.38 4.07 -12.76
N ASP A 34 -6.59 3.55 -12.60
CA ASP A 34 -7.77 4.06 -13.28
C ASP A 34 -8.14 5.45 -12.74
N PRO A 35 -9.06 6.18 -13.41
CA PRO A 35 -9.57 7.44 -12.89
C PRO A 35 -10.08 7.31 -11.45
N LEU A 36 -9.54 8.15 -10.58
CA LEU A 36 -9.91 8.20 -9.17
C LEU A 36 -11.03 9.23 -8.94
N PRO A 37 -11.80 9.10 -7.85
CA PRO A 37 -12.72 10.15 -7.44
C PRO A 37 -11.97 11.45 -7.12
N THR A 38 -12.65 12.59 -7.26
CA THR A 38 -12.07 13.90 -6.92
C THR A 38 -11.73 14.03 -5.44
N SER A 39 -12.44 13.32 -4.57
CA SER A 39 -12.20 13.30 -3.13
C SER A 39 -12.52 11.94 -2.54
N PHE A 40 -11.70 11.50 -1.58
CA PHE A 40 -11.98 10.35 -0.73
C PHE A 40 -12.65 10.82 0.57
N GLU A 41 -13.65 10.09 1.03
CA GLU A 41 -14.40 10.35 2.26
C GLU A 41 -14.10 9.24 3.27
N ALA A 42 -14.07 9.60 4.55
CA ALA A 42 -13.90 8.63 5.61
C ALA A 42 -15.08 7.65 5.66
N ASP A 43 -14.81 6.42 6.10
CA ASP A 43 -15.71 5.28 6.19
C ASP A 43 -16.34 4.78 4.87
N ALA A 44 -16.09 5.47 3.75
CA ALA A 44 -16.47 5.02 2.42
C ALA A 44 -15.53 3.92 1.89
N THR A 45 -16.09 3.03 1.06
CA THR A 45 -15.35 1.99 0.35
C THR A 45 -15.29 2.31 -1.14
N TYR A 46 -14.09 2.28 -1.71
CA TYR A 46 -13.80 2.61 -3.09
C TYR A 46 -13.35 1.37 -3.86
N LEU A 47 -13.82 1.25 -5.11
CA LEU A 47 -13.27 0.31 -6.07
C LEU A 47 -12.12 1.00 -6.79
N ILE A 48 -10.89 0.63 -6.44
CA ILE A 48 -9.69 1.19 -7.05
C ILE A 48 -9.21 0.21 -8.11
N GLY A 49 -9.44 0.57 -9.37
CA GLY A 49 -8.94 -0.16 -10.54
C GLY A 49 -7.52 0.27 -10.89
N TYR A 50 -6.72 -0.69 -11.35
CA TYR A 50 -5.35 -0.44 -11.76
C TYR A 50 -4.80 -1.54 -12.68
N THR A 51 -3.88 -1.18 -13.56
CA THR A 51 -3.20 -2.11 -14.47
C THR A 51 -1.72 -2.22 -14.13
N ILE A 52 -1.20 -3.44 -14.00
CA ILE A 52 0.23 -3.72 -13.77
C ILE A 52 0.88 -4.15 -15.09
N ARG A 53 1.98 -3.47 -15.47
CA ARG A 53 2.72 -3.75 -16.70
C ARG A 53 4.20 -4.02 -16.43
N GLN A 54 4.71 -5.15 -16.92
CA GLN A 54 6.14 -5.46 -16.95
C GLN A 54 6.86 -4.49 -17.86
N HIS A 55 7.92 -3.88 -17.33
CA HIS A 55 8.70 -2.85 -18.02
C HIS A 55 7.82 -1.71 -18.57
N GLY A 56 6.66 -1.46 -17.95
CA GLY A 56 5.71 -0.42 -18.34
C GLY A 56 4.88 -0.71 -19.58
N GLU A 57 5.15 -1.80 -20.30
CA GLU A 57 4.53 -2.07 -21.61
C GLU A 57 3.54 -3.24 -21.57
N ARG A 58 4.03 -4.42 -21.17
CA ARG A 58 3.25 -5.66 -21.29
C ARG A 58 2.43 -5.90 -20.03
N PRO A 59 1.09 -6.05 -20.11
CA PRO A 59 0.28 -6.41 -18.94
C PRO A 59 0.77 -7.69 -18.28
N PHE A 60 0.70 -7.74 -16.96
CA PHE A 60 1.15 -8.87 -16.16
C PHE A 60 -0.01 -9.46 -15.36
N ASN A 61 -0.41 -10.68 -15.71
CA ASN A 61 -1.62 -11.33 -15.19
C ASN A 61 -1.41 -12.12 -13.89
N ASP A 62 -0.16 -12.46 -13.58
CA ASP A 62 0.18 -13.36 -12.47
C ASP A 62 0.56 -12.61 -11.19
N ALA A 63 0.27 -11.31 -11.11
CA ALA A 63 0.50 -10.54 -9.90
C ALA A 63 -0.49 -10.95 -8.79
N GLN A 64 -0.02 -10.78 -7.55
CA GLN A 64 -0.82 -10.89 -6.33
C GLN A 64 -0.86 -9.52 -5.65
N PRO A 65 -1.48 -8.51 -6.29
CA PRO A 65 -1.32 -7.15 -5.85
C PRO A 65 -2.23 -6.82 -4.68
N ARG A 66 -1.86 -5.75 -3.97
CA ARG A 66 -2.70 -5.15 -2.94
C ARG A 66 -2.47 -3.64 -2.88
N ILE A 67 -3.54 -2.89 -2.63
CA ILE A 67 -3.42 -1.50 -2.19
C ILE A 67 -3.06 -1.51 -0.71
N SER A 68 -2.06 -0.73 -0.32
CA SER A 68 -1.69 -0.54 1.07
C SER A 68 -1.80 0.93 1.44
N ILE A 69 -2.43 1.23 2.59
CA ILE A 69 -2.60 2.59 3.12
C ILE A 69 -2.10 2.67 4.55
N ARG A 70 -1.62 3.83 4.99
CA ARG A 70 -1.32 4.10 6.41
C ARG A 70 -1.55 5.58 6.76
N SER A 71 -2.00 5.85 7.97
CA SER A 71 -2.27 7.20 8.49
C SER A 71 -1.06 7.78 9.23
N GLY A 72 0.09 7.82 8.56
CA GLY A 72 1.34 8.34 9.12
C GLY A 72 2.46 7.30 9.18
N PRO A 73 3.70 7.72 9.53
CA PRO A 73 4.89 6.91 9.34
C PRO A 73 5.04 5.75 10.34
N VAL A 74 4.44 5.87 11.53
CA VAL A 74 4.52 4.89 12.62
C VAL A 74 3.33 3.92 12.63
N GLU A 75 2.27 4.25 11.89
CA GLU A 75 1.07 3.41 11.81
C GLU A 75 1.32 2.19 10.91
N PRO A 76 0.74 1.03 11.25
CA PRO A 76 0.85 -0.15 10.42
C PRO A 76 0.15 0.07 9.08
N TRP A 77 0.67 -0.58 8.04
CA TRP A 77 -0.01 -0.64 6.75
C TRP A 77 -1.29 -1.46 6.86
N GLN A 78 -2.39 -0.90 6.38
CA GLN A 78 -3.63 -1.62 6.11
C GLN A 78 -3.61 -2.10 4.67
N HIS A 79 -4.00 -3.35 4.42
CA HIS A 79 -3.86 -4.02 3.13
C HIS A 79 -5.21 -4.42 2.55
N PHE A 80 -5.37 -4.19 1.24
CA PHE A 80 -6.58 -4.52 0.49
C PHE A 80 -6.20 -5.27 -0.78
N ASP A 81 -6.49 -6.55 -0.83
CA ASP A 81 -6.10 -7.41 -1.96
C ASP A 81 -6.75 -6.94 -3.28
N GLY A 82 -5.99 -7.06 -4.35
CA GLY A 82 -6.43 -6.83 -5.72
C GLY A 82 -6.93 -8.13 -6.34
N GLN A 83 -8.11 -8.07 -6.94
CA GLN A 83 -8.67 -9.19 -7.69
C GLN A 83 -8.54 -8.93 -9.19
N PRO A 84 -8.08 -9.91 -9.99
CA PRO A 84 -8.05 -9.79 -11.44
C PRO A 84 -9.44 -9.41 -11.97
N THR A 85 -9.52 -8.51 -12.96
CA THR A 85 -10.80 -8.07 -13.52
C THR A 85 -10.70 -7.71 -15.00
N GLY A 86 -11.49 -8.39 -15.83
CA GLY A 86 -11.73 -8.02 -17.22
C GLY A 86 -10.48 -8.10 -18.08
N ALA A 87 -9.78 -6.98 -18.23
CA ALA A 87 -8.61 -6.84 -19.09
C ALA A 87 -7.36 -7.51 -18.50
N ALA A 88 -6.43 -7.91 -19.38
CA ALA A 88 -5.14 -8.46 -18.97
C ALA A 88 -4.37 -7.47 -18.09
N GLY A 89 -3.83 -7.96 -16.98
CA GLY A 89 -3.05 -7.22 -15.99
C GLY A 89 -3.84 -6.18 -15.21
N HIS A 90 -5.17 -6.14 -15.38
CA HIS A 90 -6.04 -5.22 -14.66
C HIS A 90 -6.61 -5.89 -13.39
N TYR A 91 -6.59 -5.15 -12.30
CA TYR A 91 -7.00 -5.59 -10.97
C TYR A 91 -7.88 -4.53 -10.31
N VAL A 92 -8.75 -4.95 -9.42
CA VAL A 92 -9.57 -4.06 -8.59
C VAL A 92 -9.40 -4.40 -7.11
N SER A 93 -9.12 -3.39 -6.30
CA SER A 93 -9.09 -3.49 -4.83
C SER A 93 -10.27 -2.73 -4.22
N LYS A 94 -10.91 -3.34 -3.22
CA LYS A 94 -11.95 -2.69 -2.40
C LYS A 94 -11.29 -2.00 -1.21
N VAL A 95 -11.08 -0.70 -1.28
CA VAL A 95 -10.28 0.07 -0.31
C VAL A 95 -11.19 0.93 0.56
N ARG A 96 -11.06 0.80 1.88
CA ARG A 96 -11.79 1.63 2.86
C ARG A 96 -10.83 2.56 3.57
N PHE A 97 -11.20 3.83 3.70
CA PHE A 97 -10.45 4.81 4.50
C PHE A 97 -11.14 5.04 5.83
N PRO A 98 -10.61 4.56 6.97
CA PRO A 98 -11.34 4.59 8.25
C PRO A 98 -11.51 5.96 8.88
N ALA A 99 -10.69 6.95 8.50
CA ALA A 99 -10.68 8.24 9.17
C ALA A 99 -10.26 9.37 8.23
N VAL A 100 -10.68 10.58 8.60
CA VAL A 100 -10.25 11.82 7.96
C VAL A 100 -8.74 12.04 8.15
N GLY A 101 -8.10 12.67 7.18
CA GLY A 101 -6.69 13.04 7.26
C GLY A 101 -5.87 12.66 6.04
N THR A 102 -4.55 12.71 6.19
CA THR A 102 -3.60 12.39 5.13
C THR A 102 -3.13 10.95 5.26
N TRP A 103 -3.22 10.21 4.16
CA TRP A 103 -2.82 8.81 4.09
C TRP A 103 -1.68 8.64 3.09
N ASP A 104 -0.61 7.97 3.50
CA ASP A 104 0.35 7.42 2.55
C ASP A 104 -0.28 6.18 1.91
N TRP A 105 -0.03 5.99 0.63
CA TRP A 105 -0.52 4.80 -0.07
C TRP A 105 0.42 4.32 -1.17
N GLN A 106 0.32 3.02 -1.46
CA GLN A 106 1.14 2.33 -2.45
C GLN A 106 0.40 1.12 -3.03
N VAL A 107 0.85 0.67 -4.20
CA VAL A 107 0.51 -0.64 -4.74
C VAL A 107 1.66 -1.58 -4.45
N ASP A 108 1.41 -2.63 -3.68
CA ASP A 108 2.32 -3.77 -3.60
C ASP A 108 2.02 -4.67 -4.80
N GLN A 109 3.01 -4.86 -5.66
CA GLN A 109 2.88 -5.44 -7.00
C GLN A 109 3.47 -6.85 -7.10
N ARG A 110 3.53 -7.61 -5.98
CA ARG A 110 4.18 -8.93 -5.94
C ARG A 110 3.96 -9.73 -7.24
N PRO A 111 5.04 -10.20 -7.89
CA PRO A 111 6.40 -10.35 -7.34
C PRO A 111 7.31 -9.11 -7.45
N PHE A 112 6.83 -7.98 -7.98
CA PHE A 112 7.63 -6.78 -8.18
C PHE A 112 7.73 -5.92 -6.92
N ALA A 113 8.67 -4.97 -6.93
CA ALA A 113 8.79 -3.98 -5.87
C ALA A 113 7.50 -3.14 -5.74
N PRO A 114 7.11 -2.73 -4.52
CA PRO A 114 5.98 -1.83 -4.33
C PRO A 114 6.18 -0.48 -5.03
N GLN A 115 5.12 0.04 -5.65
CA GLN A 115 5.08 1.38 -6.24
C GLN A 115 4.38 2.35 -5.29
N LYS A 116 5.12 3.35 -4.80
CA LYS A 116 4.55 4.43 -3.99
C LYS A 116 3.67 5.32 -4.87
N LEU A 117 2.48 5.64 -4.37
CA LEU A 117 1.52 6.52 -5.04
C LEU A 117 1.46 7.92 -4.42
N GLY A 118 2.23 8.16 -3.36
CA GLY A 118 2.29 9.44 -2.66
C GLY A 118 1.31 9.48 -1.49
N GLN A 119 0.59 10.60 -1.38
CA GLN A 119 -0.36 10.85 -0.32
C GLN A 119 -1.73 11.24 -0.88
N ILE A 120 -2.78 10.88 -0.15
CA ILE A 120 -4.16 11.29 -0.43
C ILE A 120 -4.79 11.90 0.80
N THR A 121 -5.64 12.90 0.59
CA THR A 121 -6.44 13.53 1.64
C THR A 121 -7.83 12.91 1.66
N VAL A 122 -8.21 12.38 2.83
CA VAL A 122 -9.53 11.85 3.12
C VAL A 122 -10.30 12.88 3.92
N VAL A 123 -11.47 13.27 3.43
CA VAL A 123 -12.34 14.29 4.04
C VAL A 123 -13.48 13.68 4.84
N ALA A 124 -14.14 14.49 5.66
CA ALA A 124 -15.33 14.04 6.38
C ALA A 124 -16.47 13.68 5.41
N PRO A 125 -17.32 12.70 5.74
CA PRO A 125 -18.50 12.37 4.94
C PRO A 125 -19.39 13.60 4.77
N ARG A 126 -19.85 13.87 3.54
CA ARG A 126 -20.65 15.08 3.25
C ARG A 126 -22.00 15.15 3.98
N GLY A 127 -22.48 14.04 4.54
CA GLY A 127 -23.72 13.95 5.31
C GLY A 127 -23.59 14.18 6.83
N ALA A 128 -22.37 14.25 7.38
CA ALA A 128 -22.16 14.26 8.84
C ALA A 128 -22.53 15.59 9.55
N ARG A 129 -22.82 16.66 8.80
CA ARG A 129 -23.17 17.99 9.38
C ARG A 129 -24.66 18.21 9.62
N GLY A 130 -25.53 17.23 9.30
CA GLY A 130 -26.99 17.40 9.33
C GLY A 130 -27.69 16.91 10.62
N SER A 131 -27.03 16.13 11.46
CA SER A 131 -27.72 15.40 12.54
C SER A 131 -27.62 16.02 13.93
N ASP A 132 -26.77 17.03 14.13
CA ASP A 132 -26.50 17.66 15.45
C ASP A 132 -27.17 19.03 15.66
N ARG A 133 -28.14 19.42 14.81
CA ARG A 133 -28.96 20.62 15.03
C ARG A 133 -30.45 20.30 15.14
N ALA A 134 -30.79 19.26 15.90
CA ALA A 134 -32.07 19.20 16.58
C ALA A 134 -31.89 19.85 17.95
N THR A 135 -32.13 21.16 18.04
CA THR A 135 -32.43 21.81 19.33
C THR A 135 -33.64 21.10 19.95
N PRO A 136 -33.57 20.61 21.20
CA PRO A 136 -34.77 20.29 21.95
C PRO A 136 -35.45 21.64 22.24
N VAL A 137 -36.43 22.01 21.42
CA VAL A 137 -37.37 23.08 21.76
C VAL A 137 -38.61 22.37 22.31
N ASP A 138 -38.66 22.33 23.63
CA ASP A 138 -39.83 22.35 24.51
C ASP A 138 -41.08 21.60 24.03
N LEU A 139 -41.28 20.44 24.64
CA LEU A 139 -42.58 19.80 24.80
C LEU A 139 -43.44 20.68 25.71
N GLU A 140 -44.35 21.49 25.17
CA GLU A 140 -45.65 21.81 25.78
C GLU A 140 -46.51 22.65 24.81
N SER A 141 -47.53 22.04 24.19
CA SER A 141 -48.89 22.60 24.03
C SER A 141 -49.71 21.72 23.10
N THR A 142 -50.48 20.84 23.73
CA THR A 142 -51.64 20.14 23.20
C THR A 142 -52.69 21.16 22.73
N ALA A 143 -53.16 21.06 21.49
CA ALA A 143 -54.59 20.88 21.15
C ALA A 143 -54.88 21.03 19.64
N GLU A 144 -55.51 19.97 19.11
CA GLU A 144 -56.63 19.98 18.16
C GLU A 144 -56.54 20.82 16.88
N GLN A 145 -56.40 20.11 15.75
CA GLN A 145 -57.40 20.26 14.70
C GLN A 145 -57.63 18.94 13.95
N ASN A 146 -58.79 18.34 14.25
CA ASN A 146 -59.45 17.32 13.46
C ASN A 146 -59.68 17.82 12.02
N GLY A 147 -59.42 16.97 11.01
CA GLY A 147 -59.86 17.28 9.65
C GLY A 147 -59.37 16.38 8.52
N VAL A 148 -59.95 15.17 8.44
CA VAL A 148 -60.24 14.42 7.19
C VAL A 148 -59.10 13.65 6.49
N SER A 149 -59.28 12.31 6.48
CA SER A 149 -59.15 11.32 5.38
C SER A 149 -58.32 11.70 4.14
N GLN A 150 -57.53 10.84 3.48
CA GLN A 150 -57.54 9.39 3.36
C GLN A 150 -56.28 8.95 2.58
N ALA A 151 -56.02 7.65 2.62
CA ALA A 151 -54.95 6.92 1.97
C ALA A 151 -54.65 7.28 0.50
N SER A 152 -53.36 7.34 0.17
CA SER A 152 -52.85 6.79 -1.09
C SER A 152 -51.52 6.10 -0.83
N ARG A 153 -51.54 4.76 -0.96
CA ARG A 153 -50.33 3.97 -1.15
C ARG A 153 -49.97 4.16 -2.62
N ASP A 154 -48.82 4.75 -2.89
CA ASP A 154 -48.13 4.53 -4.16
C ASP A 154 -46.63 4.39 -3.90
N SER A 155 -46.20 3.14 -3.98
CA SER A 155 -44.80 2.74 -4.01
C SER A 155 -44.22 3.08 -5.39
N GLY A 156 -43.84 4.34 -5.60
CA GLY A 156 -43.06 4.76 -6.75
C GLY A 156 -41.57 4.60 -6.48
N ALA A 157 -40.98 3.50 -6.94
CA ALA A 157 -39.52 3.34 -6.96
C ALA A 157 -38.88 4.44 -7.83
N PRO A 158 -37.82 5.15 -7.36
CA PRO A 158 -37.12 6.10 -8.22
C PRO A 158 -36.33 5.32 -9.27
N THR A 159 -36.81 5.36 -10.52
CA THR A 159 -36.03 4.94 -11.69
C THR A 159 -34.95 6.00 -11.92
N VAL A 160 -33.73 5.75 -11.45
CA VAL A 160 -32.57 6.58 -11.76
C VAL A 160 -32.22 6.36 -13.23
N THR A 161 -32.69 7.27 -14.07
CA THR A 161 -32.35 7.32 -15.51
C THR A 161 -30.99 7.98 -15.67
N TRP A 162 -29.96 7.18 -15.98
CA TRP A 162 -28.64 7.68 -16.37
C TRP A 162 -28.70 8.22 -17.80
N SER A 163 -28.98 9.52 -17.93
CA SER A 163 -28.87 10.26 -19.19
C SER A 163 -27.57 11.06 -19.17
N GLY A 164 -26.59 10.66 -19.99
CA GLY A 164 -25.40 11.50 -20.20
C GLY A 164 -24.13 10.76 -20.63
N LEU A 165 -24.16 10.10 -21.79
CA LEU A 165 -22.95 9.88 -22.56
C LEU A 165 -22.51 11.21 -23.17
N THR A 166 -21.32 11.69 -22.83
CA THR A 166 -20.55 12.51 -23.77
C THR A 166 -19.09 12.09 -23.66
N ALA A 167 -18.71 11.17 -24.55
CA ALA A 167 -17.34 10.76 -24.73
C ALA A 167 -16.58 11.91 -25.41
N LEU A 168 -15.85 12.70 -24.64
CA LEU A 168 -14.89 13.64 -25.19
C LEU A 168 -13.58 12.89 -25.45
N ARG A 169 -13.37 12.50 -26.72
CA ARG A 169 -12.06 12.06 -27.20
C ARG A 169 -11.17 13.29 -27.32
N ILE A 170 -10.19 13.43 -26.42
CA ILE A 170 -9.07 14.36 -26.63
C ILE A 170 -7.83 13.53 -26.95
N GLY A 171 -7.26 13.86 -28.11
CA GLY A 171 -6.14 13.16 -28.71
C GLY A 171 -4.85 13.26 -27.89
N LEU A 172 -4.06 12.22 -28.05
CA LEU A 172 -2.66 12.11 -27.67
C LEU A 172 -1.83 13.26 -28.27
N THR A 173 -1.04 13.94 -27.45
CA THR A 173 0.34 14.30 -27.84
C THR A 173 1.24 14.10 -26.63
N ALA A 174 1.99 13.01 -26.66
CA ALA A 174 3.13 12.81 -25.79
C ALA A 174 4.26 13.74 -26.24
N THR A 175 4.90 14.43 -25.30
CA THR A 175 6.27 14.90 -25.50
C THR A 175 7.05 14.66 -24.21
N THR A 176 7.94 13.69 -24.33
CA THR A 176 8.81 13.14 -23.30
C THR A 176 9.97 14.11 -23.02
N THR A 177 10.34 14.30 -21.76
CA THR A 177 11.75 14.41 -21.35
C THR A 177 11.88 13.94 -19.91
N VAL A 178 12.37 12.72 -19.70
CA VAL A 178 12.90 12.28 -18.41
C VAL A 178 14.38 12.03 -18.61
N ALA A 179 15.20 12.87 -17.97
CA ALA A 179 16.63 12.68 -17.89
C ALA A 179 16.94 11.48 -16.97
N PHE A 180 17.59 10.46 -17.53
CA PHE A 180 18.26 9.41 -16.79
C PHE A 180 19.66 9.89 -16.39
N GLY A 181 20.06 9.70 -15.13
CA GLY A 181 21.42 10.07 -14.70
C GLY A 181 21.81 9.60 -13.30
N GLY A 182 22.38 8.40 -13.23
CA GLY A 182 23.37 7.98 -12.22
C GLY A 182 22.81 7.54 -10.86
N PHE A 183 23.39 6.60 -10.12
CA PHE A 183 24.61 5.81 -10.30
C PHE A 183 24.60 4.83 -9.12
N VAL A 184 24.47 3.54 -9.40
CA VAL A 184 24.72 2.48 -8.41
C VAL A 184 26.23 2.35 -8.28
N LEU A 185 26.80 2.82 -7.17
CA LEU A 185 28.13 2.44 -6.67
C LEU A 185 28.35 3.09 -5.29
N LEU A 186 28.19 2.32 -4.20
CA LEU A 186 29.19 2.20 -3.13
C LEU A 186 28.68 1.36 -1.93
N LEU A 187 28.66 0.03 -2.05
CA LEU A 187 28.83 -0.85 -0.87
C LEU A 187 29.84 -1.94 -1.20
N ALA A 188 31.10 -1.54 -1.28
CA ALA A 188 32.23 -2.45 -1.29
C ALA A 188 33.38 -1.84 -0.48
N ARG A 189 33.27 -1.87 0.85
CA ARG A 189 34.44 -1.88 1.76
C ARG A 189 34.05 -2.39 3.14
N TYR A 190 33.88 -3.70 3.22
CA TYR A 190 33.95 -4.43 4.49
C TYR A 190 35.35 -5.08 4.59
N ARG A 191 36.02 -4.83 5.73
CA ARG A 191 37.14 -5.58 6.32
C ARG A 191 38.50 -5.61 5.61
N ARG A 192 39.46 -4.85 6.14
CA ARG A 192 40.85 -5.32 6.36
C ARG A 192 41.58 -4.46 7.42
N GLY A 193 42.21 -5.13 8.40
CA GLY A 193 43.16 -4.57 9.39
C GLY A 193 42.70 -4.80 10.83
N ARG A 194 42.88 -5.95 11.49
CA ARG A 194 44.11 -6.68 11.90
C ARG A 194 44.87 -5.97 13.03
N ARG A 195 44.77 -6.59 14.22
CA ARG A 195 45.74 -6.70 15.34
C ARG A 195 46.82 -5.60 15.48
N GLY A 196 46.83 -5.00 16.66
CA GLY A 196 48.01 -4.38 17.29
C GLY A 196 47.60 -3.31 18.28
N ASP A 197 47.48 -3.65 19.57
CA ASP A 197 48.37 -3.05 20.58
C ASP A 197 48.10 -3.62 21.98
N LEU A 198 49.18 -4.18 22.53
CA LEU A 198 49.39 -4.53 23.92
C LEU A 198 50.11 -3.36 24.59
N ALA A 199 49.82 -3.18 25.88
CA ALA A 199 50.52 -2.34 26.87
C ALA A 199 50.24 -0.82 26.73
N SER A 200 49.94 -0.04 27.77
CA SER A 200 50.48 -0.04 29.14
C SER A 200 49.51 0.80 30.01
N ALA A 201 49.04 0.35 31.18
CA ALA A 201 49.63 0.55 32.53
C ALA A 201 48.82 1.52 33.40
N GLY A 202 48.67 1.18 34.69
CA GLY A 202 48.10 2.03 35.75
C GLY A 202 46.98 1.31 36.53
N ARG A 203 47.27 0.29 37.36
CA ARG A 203 47.78 0.33 38.74
C ARG A 203 46.81 0.99 39.76
N ALA A 204 46.15 0.14 40.56
CA ALA A 204 45.80 0.26 41.99
C ALA A 204 44.58 -0.62 42.27
N ALA A 205 44.44 -1.45 43.30
CA ALA A 205 45.28 -1.99 44.38
C ALA A 205 44.41 -3.12 45.04
N PRO A 206 44.81 -3.80 46.14
CA PRO A 206 44.69 -5.24 46.27
C PRO A 206 43.51 -5.74 47.11
N SER A 207 43.23 -7.03 46.91
CA SER A 207 42.32 -7.84 47.69
C SER A 207 43.00 -8.48 48.92
N ARG A 208 42.16 -8.71 49.95
CA ARG A 208 42.24 -9.69 51.06
C ARG A 208 42.82 -9.19 52.41
N PRO A 209 42.48 -9.80 53.57
CA PRO A 209 41.75 -11.07 53.78
C PRO A 209 40.62 -11.04 54.85
N PHE A 210 39.94 -12.20 54.97
CA PHE A 210 39.15 -12.70 56.09
C PHE A 210 39.71 -12.37 57.49
N LEU A 211 38.83 -12.17 58.48
CA LEU A 211 38.90 -12.79 59.82
C LEU A 211 37.58 -12.58 60.60
N SER A 212 37.13 -13.69 61.20
CA SER A 212 36.14 -13.93 62.28
C SER A 212 34.73 -13.36 62.21
#